data_AF-A0A7V4HVY9-F1
#
_entry.id   AF-A0A7V4HVY9-F1
#
_cell.length_a   1.000
_cell.length_b   1.000
_cell.length_c   1.000
_cell.angle_alpha   90.00
_cell.angle_beta   90.00
_cell.angle_gamma   90.00
#
_symmetry.space_group_name_H-M   'P 1'
#
loop_
_entity.id
_entity.type
_entity.pdbx_description
1 polymer ?
#
loop_
_entity_poly.entity_id
_entity_poly.type
_entity_poly.pdbx_seq_one_letter_code
_entity_poly.pdbx_strand_id
1 'polypeptide(L)'
;MSASVDLRAGGRPDARPPLVLAKVSAVLTKAVDYGIVQLYLDGKKLGGPIDLFNNGVIRIDPPVPLGAHELTEGKHKLTVEIVEANEKAVKAYMFGIDERKLEREE
;
A
#
# COMPACT_ATOMS: atom_id res chain seq x y z
N MET A 1 -11.21 10.08 0.81
CA MET A 1 -11.71 8.89 1.57
C MET A 1 -10.49 8.06 1.99
N SER A 2 -10.47 7.47 3.18
CA SER A 2 -9.34 6.66 3.66
C SER A 2 -9.77 5.27 4.13
N ALA A 3 -8.98 4.26 3.79
CA ALA A 3 -9.12 2.89 4.28
C ALA A 3 -7.79 2.41 4.86
N SER A 4 -7.82 1.38 5.71
CA SER A 4 -6.58 0.86 6.31
C SER A 4 -6.65 -0.64 6.51
N VAL A 5 -5.49 -1.29 6.42
CA VAL A 5 -5.37 -2.72 6.68
C VAL A 5 -4.09 -3.05 7.44
N ASP A 6 -4.20 -3.98 8.39
CA ASP A 6 -3.09 -4.48 9.18
C ASP A 6 -2.11 -5.31 8.32
N LEU A 7 -0.83 -5.14 8.58
CA LEU A 7 0.32 -5.95 8.16
C LEU A 7 0.97 -6.52 9.42
N ARG A 8 1.45 -7.76 9.42
CA ARG A 8 2.09 -8.37 10.59
C ARG A 8 3.54 -8.75 10.29
N ALA A 9 4.48 -8.16 11.03
CA ALA A 9 5.84 -8.66 11.18
C ALA A 9 5.87 -9.65 12.37
N GLY A 10 6.32 -10.89 12.17
CA GLY A 10 6.39 -11.90 13.26
C GLY A 10 7.43 -11.57 14.35
N GLY A 11 7.25 -12.09 15.57
CA GLY A 11 8.15 -11.77 16.69
C GLY A 11 7.73 -12.21 18.11
N ARG A 12 8.69 -12.25 19.05
CA ARG A 12 8.53 -12.70 20.47
C ARG A 12 8.13 -11.54 21.42
N PRO A 13 7.40 -11.77 22.53
CA PRO A 13 6.65 -10.71 23.24
C PRO A 13 7.42 -9.85 24.28
N ASP A 14 8.70 -10.10 24.56
CA ASP A 14 9.32 -9.71 25.84
C ASP A 14 10.59 -8.83 25.76
N ALA A 15 10.89 -8.24 24.61
CA ALA A 15 11.94 -7.21 24.47
C ALA A 15 11.43 -6.04 23.61
N ARG A 16 12.09 -4.87 23.66
CA ARG A 16 11.88 -3.83 22.64
C ARG A 16 12.03 -4.52 21.28
N PRO A 17 10.98 -4.58 20.45
CA PRO A 17 11.01 -5.43 19.27
C PRO A 17 12.15 -4.97 18.37
N PRO A 18 13.01 -5.89 17.89
CA PRO A 18 14.08 -5.51 16.98
C PRO A 18 13.48 -4.82 15.75
N LEU A 19 14.14 -3.76 15.30
CA LEU A 19 13.83 -3.18 14.00
C LEU A 19 14.29 -4.16 12.93
N VAL A 20 13.36 -4.57 12.08
CA VAL A 20 13.62 -5.40 10.92
C VAL A 20 13.49 -4.51 9.70
N LEU A 21 14.53 -4.46 8.87
CA LEU A 21 14.44 -3.83 7.57
C LEU A 21 13.59 -4.72 6.67
N ALA A 22 12.52 -4.18 6.10
CA ALA A 22 11.63 -4.94 5.25
C ALA A 22 11.22 -4.14 4.02
N LYS A 23 11.25 -4.81 2.86
CA LYS A 23 10.72 -4.31 1.59
C LYS A 23 9.21 -4.51 1.58
N VAL A 24 8.49 -3.42 1.31
CA VAL A 24 7.04 -3.43 1.17
C VAL A 24 6.71 -3.29 -0.31
N SER A 25 5.82 -4.12 -0.82
CA SER A 25 5.24 -3.96 -2.16
C SER A 25 3.76 -4.33 -2.16
N ALA A 26 3.02 -3.83 -3.14
CA ALA A 26 1.60 -4.12 -3.27
C ALA A 26 1.21 -4.36 -4.73
N VAL A 27 0.29 -5.29 -4.94
CA VAL A 27 -0.37 -5.45 -6.22
C VAL A 27 -1.67 -4.68 -6.17
N LEU A 28 -1.82 -3.72 -7.08
CA LEU A 28 -2.98 -2.84 -7.18
C LEU A 28 -3.73 -3.16 -8.46
N THR A 29 -5.05 -2.97 -8.44
CA THR A 29 -5.87 -3.01 -9.65
C THR A 29 -6.04 -1.59 -10.19
N LYS A 30 -6.05 -1.44 -11.51
CA LYS A 30 -6.50 -0.23 -12.20
C LYS A 30 -7.82 -0.47 -12.90
N ALA A 31 -8.72 0.51 -12.85
CA ALA A 31 -10.02 0.46 -13.51
C ALA A 31 -10.51 1.86 -13.92
N VAL A 32 -11.61 1.92 -14.66
CA VAL A 32 -12.13 3.17 -15.24
C VAL A 32 -12.65 4.14 -14.18
N ASP A 33 -12.98 3.62 -13.00
CA ASP A 33 -13.63 4.31 -11.90
C ASP A 33 -12.72 4.52 -10.68
N TYR A 34 -11.42 4.21 -10.84
CA TYR A 34 -10.44 4.25 -9.75
C TYR A 34 -9.76 5.62 -9.66
N GLY A 35 -9.47 6.02 -8.42
CA GLY A 35 -8.86 7.30 -8.08
C GLY A 35 -7.32 7.27 -8.05
N ILE A 36 -6.75 8.44 -7.77
CA ILE A 36 -5.35 8.62 -7.45
C ILE A 36 -5.19 8.42 -5.95
N VAL A 37 -4.34 7.47 -5.54
CA VAL A 37 -4.20 7.06 -4.14
C VAL A 37 -2.82 7.38 -3.58
N GLN A 38 -2.77 7.90 -2.35
CA GLN A 38 -1.57 7.98 -1.53
C GLN A 38 -1.56 6.81 -0.54
N LEU A 39 -0.45 6.07 -0.51
CA LEU A 39 -0.23 4.99 0.45
C LEU A 39 0.60 5.48 1.63
N TYR A 40 0.30 4.96 2.81
CA TYR A 40 1.02 5.24 4.05
C TYR A 40 1.28 3.96 4.85
N LEU A 41 2.41 3.90 5.54
CA LEU A 41 2.73 2.88 6.54
C LEU A 41 2.91 3.56 7.90
N ASP A 42 2.05 3.23 8.85
CA ASP A 42 2.00 3.87 10.18
C ASP A 42 1.98 5.41 10.12
N GLY A 43 1.28 5.95 9.11
CA GLY A 43 1.17 7.39 8.87
C GLY A 43 2.33 8.00 8.06
N LYS A 44 3.38 7.25 7.74
CA LYS A 44 4.48 7.71 6.85
C LYS A 44 4.15 7.43 5.39
N LYS A 45 4.36 8.40 4.50
CA LYS A 45 4.09 8.23 3.06
C LYS A 45 4.99 7.18 2.44
N LEU A 46 4.39 6.28 1.66
CA LEU A 46 5.06 5.24 0.88
C LEU A 46 5.26 5.71 -0.57
N GLY A 47 6.16 6.68 -0.75
CA GLY A 47 6.37 7.31 -2.06
C GLY A 47 5.25 8.30 -2.43
N GLY A 48 5.14 8.58 -3.72
CA GLY A 48 4.15 9.53 -4.27
C GLY A 48 2.77 8.91 -4.53
N PRO A 49 1.76 9.73 -4.84
CA PRO A 49 0.45 9.26 -5.25
C PRO A 49 0.50 8.40 -6.52
N ILE A 50 -0.36 7.39 -6.59
CA ILE A 50 -0.43 6.42 -7.69
C ILE A 50 -1.77 6.58 -8.39
N ASP A 51 -1.74 6.89 -9.68
CA ASP A 51 -2.94 6.92 -10.51
C ASP A 51 -3.38 5.50 -10.90
N LEU A 52 -4.53 5.08 -10.38
CA LEU A 52 -5.13 3.78 -10.65
C LEU A 52 -6.19 3.82 -11.76
N PHE A 53 -6.31 4.91 -12.50
CA PHE A 53 -7.16 4.96 -13.68
C PHE A 53 -6.63 4.05 -14.80
N ASN A 54 -7.54 3.29 -15.41
CA ASN A 54 -7.31 2.62 -16.69
C ASN A 54 -8.64 2.42 -17.43
N ASN A 55 -8.67 2.56 -18.77
CA ASN A 55 -9.87 2.26 -19.55
C ASN A 55 -10.04 0.73 -19.72
N GLY A 56 -10.56 0.08 -18.69
CA GLY A 56 -10.64 -1.37 -18.53
C GLY A 56 -9.98 -1.82 -17.22
N VAL A 57 -10.16 -3.08 -16.85
CA VAL A 57 -9.62 -3.62 -15.59
C VAL A 57 -8.28 -4.31 -15.85
N ILE A 58 -7.22 -3.85 -15.18
CA ILE A 58 -5.90 -4.49 -15.23
C ILE A 58 -5.30 -4.61 -13.83
N ARG A 59 -4.56 -5.69 -13.59
CA ARG A 59 -3.73 -5.90 -12.39
C ARG A 59 -2.33 -5.36 -12.66
N ILE A 60 -1.76 -4.59 -11.73
CA ILE A 60 -0.37 -4.12 -11.85
C ILE A 60 0.58 -5.26 -11.49
N ASP A 61 1.26 -5.80 -12.50
CA ASP A 61 2.27 -6.84 -12.37
C ASP A 61 3.52 -6.43 -13.16
N PRO A 62 4.73 -6.39 -12.55
CA PRO A 62 5.09 -6.81 -11.19
C PRO A 62 4.50 -5.90 -10.07
N PRO A 63 4.50 -6.35 -8.80
CA PRO A 63 4.03 -5.55 -7.65
C PRO A 63 4.71 -4.19 -7.56
N VAL A 64 3.95 -3.15 -7.19
CA VAL A 64 4.47 -1.80 -7.02
C VAL A 64 5.40 -1.76 -5.80
N PRO A 65 6.68 -1.37 -5.96
CA PRO A 65 7.59 -1.24 -4.83
C PRO A 65 7.23 0.00 -4.00
N LEU A 66 7.05 -0.18 -2.70
CA LEU A 66 6.71 0.88 -1.75
C LEU A 66 7.91 1.27 -0.85
N GLY A 67 9.10 0.77 -1.19
CA GLY A 67 10.36 1.04 -0.50
C GLY A 67 10.69 0.04 0.60
N ALA A 68 11.88 0.20 1.18
CA ALA A 68 12.33 -0.52 2.36
C ALA A 68 12.10 0.34 3.61
N HIS A 69 11.56 -0.27 4.66
CA HIS A 69 11.18 0.41 5.90
C HIS A 69 11.66 -0.38 7.11
N GLU A 70 12.12 0.34 8.13
CA GLU A 70 12.40 -0.25 9.44
C GLU A 70 11.08 -0.46 10.17
N LEU A 71 10.74 -1.72 10.42
CA LEU A 71 9.50 -2.13 11.09
C LEU A 71 9.82 -2.86 12.37
N THR A 72 9.08 -2.56 13.42
CA THR A 72 9.10 -3.35 14.64
C THR A 72 8.41 -4.70 14.40
N GLU A 73 8.71 -5.69 15.21
CA GLU A 73 7.83 -6.87 15.26
C GLU A 73 6.43 -6.45 15.74
N GLY A 74 5.37 -7.03 15.14
CA GLY A 74 3.99 -6.72 15.48
C GLY A 74 3.14 -6.25 14.29
N LYS A 75 2.08 -5.52 14.60
CA LYS A 75 1.13 -5.01 13.60
C LYS A 75 1.53 -3.63 13.11
N HIS A 76 1.51 -3.45 11.80
CA HIS A 76 1.70 -2.18 11.11
C HIS A 76 0.47 -1.86 10.28
N LYS A 77 0.16 -0.58 10.13
CA LYS A 77 -1.05 -0.13 9.45
C LYS A 77 -0.71 0.42 8.06
N LEU A 78 -1.11 -0.30 7.02
CA LEU A 78 -1.10 0.22 5.66
C LEU A 78 -2.38 1.03 5.46
N THR A 79 -2.26 2.33 5.20
CA THR A 79 -3.39 3.22 4.93
C THR A 79 -3.39 3.63 3.47
N VAL A 80 -4.57 3.65 2.87
CA VAL A 80 -4.83 4.16 1.53
C VAL A 80 -5.69 5.40 1.67
N GLU A 81 -5.26 6.49 1.07
CA GLU A 81 -6.05 7.71 0.95
C GLU A 81 -6.28 8.02 -0.51
N ILE A 82 -7.53 8.21 -0.90
CA ILE A 82 -7.85 8.72 -2.23
C ILE A 82 -7.72 10.24 -2.18
N VAL A 83 -6.72 10.76 -2.87
CA VAL A 83 -6.37 12.18 -2.85
C VAL A 83 -7.01 12.92 -4.02
N GLU A 84 -7.09 12.29 -5.19
CA GLU A 84 -7.63 12.86 -6.42
C GLU A 84 -8.23 11.75 -7.30
N ALA A 85 -8.65 12.09 -8.51
CA ALA A 85 -9.03 11.14 -9.55
C ALA A 85 -8.61 11.71 -10.92
N ASN A 86 -8.22 10.83 -11.84
CA ASN A 86 -7.90 11.22 -13.21
C ASN A 86 -9.11 11.91 -13.87
N GLU A 87 -8.88 12.93 -14.70
CA GLU A 87 -9.96 13.66 -15.40
C GLU A 87 -10.82 12.75 -16.28
N LYS A 88 -10.25 11.66 -16.79
CA LYS A 88 -10.92 10.68 -17.65
C LYS A 88 -11.64 9.59 -16.86
N ALA A 89 -11.47 9.54 -15.54
CA ALA A 89 -12.10 8.51 -14.71
C ALA A 89 -13.59 8.77 -14.52
N VAL A 90 -14.36 7.69 -14.42
CA VAL A 90 -15.67 7.73 -13.77
C VAL A 90 -15.41 8.06 -12.30
N LYS A 91 -15.92 9.19 -11.81
CA LYS A 91 -15.59 9.70 -10.46
C LYS A 91 -16.33 8.94 -9.33
N ALA A 92 -16.15 7.63 -9.28
CA ALA A 92 -16.62 6.78 -8.19
C ALA A 92 -15.65 6.75 -7.00
N TYR A 93 -14.40 7.22 -7.20
CA TYR A 93 -13.35 7.24 -6.19
C TYR A 93 -13.16 5.85 -5.56
N MET A 94 -12.98 4.85 -6.42
CA MET A 94 -12.68 3.48 -5.99
C MET A 94 -11.17 3.23 -6.02
N PHE A 95 -10.73 2.17 -5.35
CA PHE A 95 -9.38 1.65 -5.48
C PHE A 95 -9.39 0.14 -5.18
N GLY A 96 -8.39 -0.57 -5.67
CA GLY A 96 -8.24 -2.01 -5.48
C GLY A 96 -6.83 -2.37 -5.05
N ILE A 97 -6.72 -3.16 -3.98
CA ILE A 97 -5.48 -3.82 -3.55
C ILE A 97 -5.75 -5.31 -3.60
N ASP A 98 -5.02 -6.02 -4.46
CA ASP A 98 -5.15 -7.48 -4.58
C ASP A 98 -4.24 -8.18 -3.58
N GLU A 99 -2.99 -7.72 -3.47
CA GLU A 99 -1.98 -8.33 -2.61
C GLU A 99 -1.10 -7.28 -1.93
N ARG A 100 -0.60 -7.64 -0.74
CA ARG A 100 0.37 -6.87 0.03
C ARG A 100 1.50 -7.81 0.40
N LYS A 101 2.72 -7.47 0.00
CA LYS A 101 3.92 -8.27 0.24
C LYS A 101 4.86 -7.53 1.18
N LEU A 102 5.39 -8.28 2.13
CA LEU A 102 6.37 -7.84 3.10
C LEU A 102 7.52 -8.86 3.06
N GLU A 103 8.69 -8.41 2.65
CA GLU A 103 9.88 -9.23 2.53
C GLU A 103 10.92 -8.69 3.50
N ARG A 104 11.33 -9.51 4.47
CA ARG A 104 12.40 -9.15 5.41
C ARG A 104 13.74 -9.17 4.69
N GLU A 105 14.55 -8.16 4.93
CA GLU A 105 15.98 -8.22 4.61
C GLU A 105 16.71 -8.77 5.83
N GLU A 106 17.48 -9.84 5.62
CA GLU A 106 18.35 -10.47 6.63
C GLU A 106 19.73 -9.81 6.67
#